data_AF-A0A131YK61-F1
#
_entry.id   AF-A0A131YK61-F1
#
_cell.length_a   1.000
_cell.length_b   1.000
_cell.length_c   1.000
_cell.angle_alpha   90.00
_cell.angle_beta   90.00
_cell.angle_gamma   90.00
#
_symmetry.space_group_name_H-M   'P 1'
#
loop_
_entity.id
_entity.type
_entity.pdbx_description
1 polymer ?
#
loop_
_entity_poly.entity_id
_entity_poly.type
_entity_poly.pdbx_seq_one_letter_code
_entity_poly.pdbx_strand_id
1 'polypeptide(L)'
;MKSPSRKFRRTIKRLQSRVASCRKTIERLWKQQRELPPSIAKALGVVRPFVTEEVFSLLCAHVRVMNRGQGKRLPAWLKKFALHLNFRGPRAYRFLAPIFCLPMQRSLRHWLGNIRMSPGVIPGVIECVSACMQIWDKRDRVCSLIFGEVILKKLSYDVTQDLVQGFADDGTARTPDIADRAMVVLLAGVPRRWVQPIAFTIGHVSTPGSVTKDLLA
;
A
#
# COMPACT_ATOMS: atom_id res chain seq x y z
N MET A 1 55.31 57.04 2.52
CA MET A 1 54.42 55.95 2.09
C MET A 1 54.32 55.96 0.56
N LYS A 2 54.79 54.91 -0.14
CA LYS A 2 54.72 54.83 -1.61
C LYS A 2 53.26 54.68 -2.06
N SER A 3 52.78 55.63 -2.87
CA SER A 3 51.45 55.60 -3.49
C SER A 3 51.24 54.29 -4.25
N PRO A 4 50.11 53.58 -4.07
CA PRO A 4 49.88 52.29 -4.72
C PRO A 4 49.82 52.46 -6.25
N SER A 5 50.54 51.56 -6.94
CA SER A 5 50.62 51.45 -8.40
C SER A 5 49.26 51.64 -9.08
N ARG A 6 49.23 52.42 -10.18
CA ARG A 6 48.02 52.70 -10.97
C ARG A 6 47.31 51.41 -11.41
N LYS A 7 48.06 50.32 -11.62
CA LYS A 7 47.55 48.98 -11.94
C LYS A 7 46.79 48.38 -10.75
N PHE A 8 47.33 48.54 -9.53
CA PHE A 8 46.72 48.06 -8.28
C PHE A 8 45.39 48.77 -7.99
N ARG A 9 45.31 50.10 -8.18
CA ARG A 9 44.05 50.86 -8.04
C ARG A 9 42.96 50.42 -9.03
N ARG A 10 43.34 50.06 -10.27
CA ARG A 10 42.41 49.51 -11.27
C ARG A 10 41.89 48.12 -10.85
N THR A 11 42.75 47.27 -10.32
CA THR A 11 42.35 45.95 -9.79
C THR A 11 41.38 46.07 -8.62
N ILE A 12 41.64 46.99 -7.68
CA ILE A 12 40.72 47.27 -6.56
C ILE A 12 39.35 47.70 -7.07
N LYS A 13 39.28 48.67 -8.00
CA LYS A 13 38.00 49.11 -8.60
C LYS A 13 37.25 47.97 -9.29
N ARG A 14 37.95 47.10 -10.02
CA ARG A 14 37.36 45.94 -10.70
C ARG A 14 36.84 44.89 -9.70
N LEU A 15 37.54 44.67 -8.60
CA LEU A 15 37.07 43.75 -7.55
C LEU A 15 35.86 44.33 -6.82
N GLN A 16 35.87 45.63 -6.51
CA GLN A 16 34.73 46.32 -5.89
C GLN A 16 33.47 46.26 -6.78
N SER A 17 33.61 46.45 -8.09
CA SER A 17 32.47 46.34 -9.02
C SER A 17 31.94 44.90 -9.13
N ARG A 18 32.82 43.89 -9.08
CA ARG A 18 32.40 42.47 -9.03
C ARG A 18 31.67 42.14 -7.73
N VAL A 19 32.16 42.63 -6.58
CA VAL A 19 31.48 42.45 -5.29
C VAL A 19 30.11 43.11 -5.28
N ALA A 20 29.99 44.33 -5.83
CA ALA A 20 28.71 45.01 -5.96
C ALA A 20 27.73 44.26 -6.87
N SER A 21 28.23 43.70 -7.98
CA SER A 21 27.43 42.85 -8.87
C SER A 21 26.96 41.58 -8.17
N CYS A 22 27.86 40.86 -7.48
CA CYS A 22 27.49 39.68 -6.69
C CYS A 22 26.45 40.01 -5.60
N ARG A 23 26.59 41.14 -4.88
CA ARG A 23 25.60 41.57 -3.89
C ARG A 23 24.22 41.79 -4.50
N LYS A 24 24.13 42.46 -5.67
CA LYS A 24 22.86 42.64 -6.39
C LYS A 24 22.23 41.31 -6.80
N THR A 25 23.04 40.36 -7.26
CA THR A 25 22.57 39.00 -7.59
C THR A 25 22.04 38.28 -6.35
N ILE A 26 22.75 38.37 -5.21
CA ILE A 26 22.31 37.79 -3.93
C ILE A 26 20.97 38.41 -3.49
N GLU A 27 20.83 39.73 -3.54
CA GLU A 27 19.57 40.41 -3.20
C GLU A 27 18.40 40.00 -4.11
N ARG A 28 18.66 39.81 -5.41
CA ARG A 28 17.65 39.38 -6.38
C ARG A 28 17.18 37.94 -6.09
N LEU A 29 18.12 37.04 -5.81
CA LEU A 29 17.85 35.66 -5.43
C LEU A 29 17.09 35.59 -4.09
N TRP A 30 17.43 36.42 -3.11
CA TRP A 30 16.71 36.51 -1.84
C TRP A 30 15.28 37.04 -2.01
N LYS A 31 15.04 38.01 -2.92
CA LYS A 31 13.68 38.44 -3.28
C LYS A 31 12.88 37.29 -3.89
N GLN A 32 13.46 36.54 -4.82
CA GLN A 32 12.81 35.36 -5.42
C GLN A 32 12.55 34.27 -4.37
N GLN A 33 13.47 34.07 -3.43
CA GLN A 33 13.32 33.10 -2.33
C GLN A 33 12.23 33.51 -1.33
N ARG A 34 11.95 34.81 -1.18
CA ARG A 34 10.83 35.33 -0.38
C ARG A 34 9.45 35.10 -1.01
N GLU A 35 9.39 34.96 -2.34
CA GLU A 35 8.16 34.61 -3.06
C GLU A 35 7.85 33.10 -2.98
N LEU A 36 8.88 32.27 -2.76
CA LEU A 36 8.70 30.86 -2.44
C LEU A 36 8.16 30.70 -1.00
N PRO A 37 7.21 29.78 -0.75
CA PRO A 37 6.65 29.58 0.58
C PRO A 37 7.76 29.19 1.59
N PRO A 38 7.95 29.95 2.70
CA PRO A 38 9.07 29.77 3.64
C PRO A 38 8.98 28.51 4.50
N SER A 39 7.86 27.80 4.47
CA SER A 39 7.61 26.56 5.22
C SER A 39 6.80 25.59 4.38
N ILE A 40 7.09 24.30 4.51
CA ILE A 40 6.39 23.24 3.77
C ILE A 40 4.89 23.27 4.04
N ALA A 41 4.48 23.68 5.24
CA ALA A 41 3.07 23.87 5.59
C ALA A 41 2.39 24.94 4.70
N LYS A 42 3.09 26.05 4.42
CA LYS A 42 2.57 27.12 3.55
C LYS A 42 2.52 26.65 2.09
N ALA A 43 3.53 25.89 1.64
CA ALA A 43 3.54 25.31 0.30
C ALA A 43 2.37 24.35 0.07
N LEU A 44 2.11 23.46 1.03
CA LEU A 44 0.95 22.57 1.00
C LEU A 44 -0.36 23.36 0.97
N GLY A 45 -0.47 24.44 1.77
CA GLY A 45 -1.65 25.31 1.76
C GLY A 45 -1.94 25.94 0.38
N VAL A 46 -0.90 26.32 -0.36
CA VAL A 46 -1.04 26.86 -1.73
C VAL A 46 -1.49 25.78 -2.72
N VAL A 47 -1.01 24.54 -2.59
CA VAL A 47 -1.36 23.45 -3.52
C VAL A 47 -2.77 22.91 -3.28
N ARG A 48 -3.25 22.93 -2.03
CA ARG A 48 -4.53 22.34 -1.61
C ARG A 48 -5.72 22.63 -2.54
N PRO A 49 -6.03 23.88 -2.95
CA PRO A 49 -7.18 24.14 -3.81
C PRO A 49 -7.07 23.59 -5.24
N PHE A 50 -5.86 23.19 -5.67
CA PHE A 50 -5.60 22.71 -7.04
C PHE A 50 -5.56 21.18 -7.15
N VAL A 51 -5.76 20.46 -6.05
CA VAL A 51 -5.69 18.99 -6.00
C VAL A 51 -6.88 18.43 -5.24
N THR A 52 -7.22 17.17 -5.49
CA THR A 52 -8.23 16.48 -4.68
C THR A 52 -7.71 16.21 -3.26
N GLU A 53 -8.61 15.96 -2.32
CA GLU A 53 -8.24 15.67 -0.92
C GLU A 53 -7.39 14.38 -0.80
N GLU A 54 -7.56 13.40 -1.68
CA GLU A 54 -6.73 12.19 -1.72
C GLU A 54 -5.30 12.50 -2.16
N VAL A 55 -5.16 13.29 -3.23
CA VAL A 55 -3.85 13.73 -3.73
C VAL A 55 -3.17 14.63 -2.70
N PHE A 56 -3.92 15.55 -2.10
CA PHE A 56 -3.42 16.40 -1.02
C PHE A 56 -2.92 15.58 0.18
N SER A 57 -3.68 14.57 0.59
CA SER A 57 -3.30 13.64 1.67
C SER A 57 -2.02 12.89 1.33
N LEU A 58 -1.88 12.44 0.07
CA LEU A 58 -0.68 11.78 -0.43
C LEU A 58 0.54 12.71 -0.39
N LEU A 59 0.39 13.95 -0.85
CA LEU A 59 1.45 14.96 -0.78
C LEU A 59 1.86 15.26 0.66
N CYS A 60 0.89 15.47 1.56
CA CYS A 60 1.15 15.69 2.98
C CYS A 60 1.90 14.51 3.62
N ALA A 61 1.49 13.28 3.31
CA ALA A 61 2.17 12.10 3.83
C ALA A 61 3.57 11.93 3.25
N HIS A 62 3.74 12.20 1.95
CA HIS A 62 5.04 12.17 1.28
C HIS A 62 6.03 13.12 1.94
N VAL A 63 5.66 14.39 2.11
CA VAL A 63 6.46 15.40 2.82
C VAL A 63 6.85 14.93 4.22
N ARG A 64 5.87 14.45 5.01
CA ARG A 64 6.12 13.99 6.39
C ARG A 64 7.09 12.82 6.44
N VAL A 65 7.00 11.91 5.47
CA VAL A 65 7.85 10.74 5.34
C VAL A 65 9.25 11.18 4.88
N MET A 66 9.39 12.04 3.87
CA MET A 66 10.68 12.55 3.40
C MET A 66 11.51 13.19 4.52
N ASN A 67 10.88 14.00 5.37
CA ASN A 67 11.55 14.75 6.43
C ASN A 67 11.93 13.93 7.66
N ARG A 68 11.51 12.66 7.74
CA ARG A 68 11.87 11.74 8.83
C ARG A 68 13.04 10.86 8.37
N GLY A 69 13.98 10.61 9.28
CA GLY A 69 15.12 9.71 9.06
C GLY A 69 14.70 8.23 8.86
N GLN A 70 15.52 7.29 9.32
CA GLN A 70 15.20 5.86 9.19
C GLN A 70 14.02 5.44 10.11
N GLY A 71 13.31 4.36 9.75
CA GLY A 71 12.23 3.79 10.59
C GLY A 71 10.87 4.49 10.50
N LYS A 72 10.45 4.92 9.30
CA LYS A 72 9.25 5.74 9.08
C LYS A 72 7.96 4.98 9.40
N ARG A 73 7.24 5.37 10.46
CA ARG A 73 5.88 4.90 10.73
C ARG A 73 4.91 5.49 9.70
N LEU A 74 4.31 4.62 8.89
CA LEU A 74 3.33 4.98 7.87
C LEU A 74 1.91 4.98 8.45
N PRO A 75 1.09 6.01 8.14
CA PRO A 75 -0.31 6.04 8.57
C PRO A 75 -1.11 4.90 7.92
N ALA A 76 -2.12 4.39 8.62
CA ALA A 76 -2.89 3.22 8.19
C ALA A 76 -3.52 3.38 6.80
N TRP A 77 -4.04 4.58 6.48
CA TRP A 77 -4.61 4.87 5.17
C TRP A 77 -3.57 4.75 4.05
N LEU A 78 -2.32 5.18 4.29
CA LEU A 78 -1.25 5.09 3.29
C LEU A 78 -0.79 3.64 3.09
N LYS A 79 -0.84 2.83 4.16
CA LYS A 79 -0.62 1.37 4.04
C LYS A 79 -1.70 0.74 3.14
N LYS A 80 -2.97 1.07 3.37
CA LYS A 80 -4.10 0.61 2.53
C LYS A 80 -3.96 1.06 1.08
N PHE A 81 -3.64 2.33 0.85
CA PHE A 81 -3.37 2.88 -0.48
C PHE A 81 -2.24 2.13 -1.20
N ALA A 82 -1.12 1.89 -0.51
CA ALA A 82 0.01 1.18 -1.07
C ALA A 82 -0.34 -0.28 -1.43
N LEU A 83 -1.11 -0.97 -0.58
CA LEU A 83 -1.62 -2.31 -0.88
C LEU A 83 -2.55 -2.30 -2.10
N HIS A 84 -3.53 -1.39 -2.15
CA HIS A 84 -4.44 -1.25 -3.28
C HIS A 84 -3.71 -1.00 -4.59
N LEU A 85 -2.74 -0.07 -4.60
CA LEU A 85 -1.96 0.23 -5.78
C LEU A 85 -1.13 -0.98 -6.23
N ASN A 86 -0.52 -1.71 -5.30
CA ASN A 86 0.23 -2.92 -5.61
C ASN A 86 -0.67 -4.03 -6.17
N PHE A 87 -1.87 -4.25 -5.62
CA PHE A 87 -2.82 -5.24 -6.14
C PHE A 87 -3.36 -4.89 -7.53
N ARG A 88 -3.59 -3.61 -7.80
CA ARG A 88 -4.03 -3.16 -9.14
C ARG A 88 -2.92 -3.25 -10.20
N GLY A 89 -1.66 -3.05 -9.80
CA GLY A 89 -0.55 -3.08 -10.74
C GLY A 89 0.82 -3.12 -10.04
N PRO A 90 1.41 -4.30 -9.81
CA PRO A 90 2.72 -4.42 -9.15
C PRO A 90 3.87 -3.76 -9.92
N ARG A 91 3.75 -3.66 -11.25
CA ARG A 91 4.73 -2.95 -12.11
C ARG A 91 4.64 -1.45 -11.92
N ALA A 92 3.43 -0.89 -12.02
CA ALA A 92 3.18 0.53 -11.75
C ALA A 92 3.57 0.91 -10.33
N TYR A 93 3.25 0.06 -9.34
CA TYR A 93 3.67 0.26 -7.96
C TYR A 93 5.18 0.39 -7.81
N ARG A 94 5.96 -0.52 -8.42
CA ARG A 94 7.43 -0.47 -8.37
C ARG A 94 8.00 0.79 -9.01
N PHE A 95 7.39 1.27 -10.08
CA PHE A 95 7.77 2.52 -10.73
C PHE A 95 7.45 3.75 -9.85
N LEU A 96 6.27 3.79 -9.25
CA LEU A 96 5.80 4.93 -8.45
C LEU A 96 6.38 4.97 -7.04
N ALA A 97 6.76 3.82 -6.46
CA ALA A 97 7.23 3.74 -5.09
C ALA A 97 8.42 4.66 -4.76
N PRO A 98 9.49 4.73 -5.56
CA PRO A 98 10.58 5.68 -5.31
C PRO A 98 10.14 7.14 -5.46
N ILE A 99 9.21 7.43 -6.37
CA ILE A 99 8.71 8.80 -6.63
C ILE A 99 7.90 9.30 -5.43
N PHE A 100 7.03 8.46 -4.87
CA PHE A 100 6.11 8.85 -3.79
C PHE A 100 6.55 8.41 -2.39
N CYS A 101 7.81 8.00 -2.20
CA CYS A 101 8.31 7.45 -0.91
C CYS A 101 7.40 6.34 -0.34
N LEU A 102 6.83 5.50 -1.21
CA LEU A 102 5.97 4.39 -0.80
C LEU A 102 6.81 3.26 -0.19
N PRO A 103 6.21 2.41 0.67
CA PRO A 103 6.90 1.27 1.24
C PRO A 103 7.45 0.31 0.18
N MET A 104 8.55 -0.37 0.50
CA MET A 104 9.06 -1.43 -0.38
C MET A 104 8.08 -2.60 -0.44
N GLN A 105 8.11 -3.38 -1.51
CA GLN A 105 7.27 -4.57 -1.64
C GLN A 105 7.46 -5.57 -0.48
N ARG A 106 8.67 -5.64 0.09
CA ARG A 106 8.94 -6.44 1.29
C ARG A 106 8.05 -6.02 2.47
N SER A 107 7.84 -4.72 2.67
CA SER A 107 6.96 -4.21 3.72
C SER A 107 5.49 -4.58 3.45
N LEU A 108 5.05 -4.51 2.19
CA LEU A 108 3.69 -4.94 1.81
C LEU A 108 3.48 -6.43 2.13
N ARG A 109 4.43 -7.28 1.73
CA ARG A 109 4.39 -8.72 2.04
C ARG A 109 4.40 -8.98 3.54
N HIS A 110 5.19 -8.24 4.31
CA HIS A 110 5.20 -8.36 5.75
C HIS A 110 3.86 -7.98 6.38
N TRP A 111 3.19 -6.93 5.91
CA TRP A 111 1.85 -6.56 6.41
C TRP A 111 0.81 -7.62 6.10
N LEU A 112 0.88 -8.22 4.90
CA LEU A 112 -0.02 -9.30 4.51
C LEU A 112 0.30 -10.63 5.21
N GLY A 113 1.57 -10.88 5.57
CA GLY A 113 1.99 -12.09 6.28
C GLY A 113 1.39 -12.20 7.70
N ASN A 114 0.89 -11.10 8.26
CA ASN A 114 0.15 -11.14 9.52
C ASN A 114 -1.27 -11.70 9.35
N ILE A 115 -1.77 -11.81 8.11
CA ILE A 115 -3.07 -12.40 7.80
C ILE A 115 -2.84 -13.90 7.63
N ARG A 116 -3.13 -14.67 8.67
CA ARG A 116 -3.07 -16.13 8.60
C ARG A 116 -4.25 -16.63 7.78
N MET A 117 -3.96 -17.30 6.67
CA MET A 117 -4.93 -18.01 5.85
C MET A 117 -4.66 -19.50 6.01
N SER A 118 -5.66 -20.24 6.48
CA SER A 118 -5.63 -21.70 6.59
C SER A 118 -6.84 -22.28 5.87
N PRO A 119 -6.78 -23.53 5.39
CA PRO A 119 -7.96 -24.25 4.94
C PRO A 119 -9.07 -24.24 6.00
N GLY A 120 -10.32 -24.32 5.56
CA GLY A 120 -11.53 -24.10 6.35
C GLY A 120 -12.15 -22.71 6.16
N VAL A 121 -12.94 -22.28 7.14
CA VAL A 121 -13.54 -20.93 7.17
C VAL A 121 -12.47 -19.89 7.45
N ILE A 122 -12.42 -18.84 6.64
CA ILE A 122 -11.46 -17.75 6.79
C ILE A 122 -11.80 -16.99 8.10
N PRO A 123 -10.87 -16.89 9.06
CA PRO A 123 -11.16 -16.26 10.35
C PRO A 123 -11.61 -14.80 10.20
N GLY A 124 -12.68 -14.41 10.91
CA GLY A 124 -13.15 -13.03 10.96
C GLY A 124 -13.91 -12.56 9.72
N VAL A 125 -14.00 -13.35 8.65
CA VAL A 125 -14.60 -12.90 7.38
C VAL A 125 -16.11 -12.74 7.49
N ILE A 126 -16.78 -13.67 8.18
CA ILE A 126 -18.24 -13.67 8.32
C ILE A 126 -18.66 -12.50 9.21
N GLU A 127 -17.92 -12.24 10.28
CA GLU A 127 -18.13 -11.10 11.18
C GLU A 127 -17.95 -9.77 10.44
N CYS A 128 -16.91 -9.67 9.60
CA CYS A 128 -16.65 -8.47 8.79
C CYS A 128 -17.78 -8.21 7.80
N VAL A 129 -18.26 -9.25 7.11
CA VAL A 129 -19.38 -9.17 6.17
C VAL A 129 -20.66 -8.80 6.93
N SER A 130 -20.95 -9.47 8.04
CA SER A 130 -22.12 -9.21 8.89
C SER A 130 -22.14 -7.76 9.37
N ALA A 131 -21.01 -7.23 9.85
CA ALA A 131 -20.88 -5.83 10.26
C ALA A 131 -21.18 -4.85 9.11
N CYS A 132 -20.73 -5.13 7.89
CA CYS A 132 -21.06 -4.33 6.72
C CYS A 132 -22.57 -4.36 6.41
N MET A 133 -23.21 -5.52 6.59
CA MET A 133 -24.62 -5.75 6.27
C MET A 133 -25.58 -5.19 7.33
N GLN A 134 -25.12 -4.87 8.54
CA GLN A 134 -25.96 -4.30 9.60
C GLN A 134 -26.62 -2.99 9.18
N ILE A 135 -25.96 -2.20 8.34
CA ILE A 135 -26.45 -0.91 7.85
C ILE A 135 -27.43 -1.09 6.67
N TRP A 136 -27.49 -2.27 6.08
CA TRP A 136 -28.32 -2.53 4.90
C TRP A 136 -29.74 -2.92 5.28
N ASP A 137 -30.69 -2.65 4.39
CA ASP A 137 -32.06 -3.13 4.53
C ASP A 137 -32.13 -4.65 4.52
N LYS A 138 -33.10 -5.24 5.23
CA LYS A 138 -33.24 -6.71 5.32
C LYS A 138 -33.29 -7.39 3.95
N ARG A 139 -33.92 -6.74 2.96
CA ARG A 139 -34.03 -7.26 1.59
C ARG A 139 -32.66 -7.36 0.92
N ASP A 140 -31.77 -6.40 1.16
CA ASP A 140 -30.42 -6.33 0.58
C ASP A 140 -29.43 -7.33 1.21
N ARG A 141 -29.82 -7.98 2.31
CA ARG A 141 -28.99 -8.95 3.02
C ARG A 141 -29.08 -10.37 2.44
N VAL A 142 -29.93 -10.59 1.44
CA VAL A 142 -30.04 -11.89 0.78
C VAL A 142 -28.76 -12.21 0.03
N CYS A 143 -28.19 -13.37 0.33
CA CYS A 143 -26.96 -13.85 -0.27
C CYS A 143 -27.14 -15.26 -0.82
N SER A 144 -26.33 -15.61 -1.82
CA SER A 144 -26.17 -16.95 -2.35
C SER A 144 -24.76 -17.46 -2.03
N LEU A 145 -24.66 -18.75 -1.79
CA LEU A 145 -23.39 -19.44 -1.65
C LEU A 145 -23.01 -20.07 -2.98
N ILE A 146 -21.79 -19.83 -3.42
CA ILE A 146 -21.24 -20.34 -4.67
C ILE A 146 -20.05 -21.23 -4.33
N PHE A 147 -20.09 -22.46 -4.84
CA PHE A 147 -19.03 -23.44 -4.70
C PHE A 147 -18.29 -23.54 -6.03
N GLY A 148 -16.96 -23.49 -5.98
CA GLY A 148 -16.12 -23.65 -7.16
C GLY A 148 -14.87 -24.45 -6.86
N GLU A 149 -14.52 -25.36 -7.75
CA GLU A 149 -13.25 -26.09 -7.69
C GLU A 149 -12.18 -25.42 -8.56
N VAL A 150 -10.95 -25.36 -8.05
CA VAL A 150 -9.78 -24.82 -8.73
C VAL A 150 -8.68 -25.88 -8.72
N ILE A 151 -8.09 -26.16 -9.89
CA ILE A 151 -6.99 -27.12 -10.00
C ILE A 151 -5.71 -26.51 -9.41
N LEU A 152 -5.09 -27.24 -8.48
CA LEU A 152 -3.79 -26.92 -7.89
C LEU A 152 -2.66 -27.58 -8.67
N LYS A 153 -1.51 -26.91 -8.73
CA LYS A 153 -0.32 -27.45 -9.38
C LYS A 153 0.87 -27.24 -8.48
N LYS A 154 1.35 -28.36 -7.90
CA LYS A 154 2.60 -28.53 -7.12
C LYS A 154 2.47 -28.34 -5.61
N LEU A 155 3.30 -29.10 -4.90
CA LEU A 155 3.67 -28.89 -3.51
C LEU A 155 4.65 -27.71 -3.42
N SER A 156 4.58 -26.96 -2.31
CA SER A 156 5.54 -25.90 -1.98
C SER A 156 5.91 -25.98 -0.52
N TYR A 157 7.14 -25.61 -0.17
CA TYR A 157 7.54 -25.53 1.24
C TYR A 157 7.54 -24.07 1.69
N ASP A 158 6.75 -23.77 2.71
CA ASP A 158 6.73 -22.47 3.36
C ASP A 158 7.71 -22.47 4.54
N VAL A 159 8.86 -21.83 4.31
CA VAL A 159 9.95 -21.68 5.30
C VAL A 159 9.48 -20.92 6.54
N THR A 160 8.50 -20.01 6.41
CA THR A 160 8.06 -19.18 7.53
C THR A 160 7.19 -19.92 8.53
N GLN A 161 6.46 -20.93 8.04
CA GLN A 161 5.60 -21.79 8.86
C GLN A 161 6.19 -23.17 9.11
N ASP A 162 7.36 -23.45 8.53
CA ASP A 162 7.97 -24.78 8.48
C ASP A 162 6.96 -25.84 8.01
N LEU A 163 6.26 -25.53 6.91
CA LEU A 163 5.10 -26.29 6.46
C LEU A 163 5.21 -26.62 4.98
N VAL A 164 5.12 -27.91 4.64
CA VAL A 164 4.91 -28.32 3.25
C VAL A 164 3.43 -28.08 2.90
N GLN A 165 3.16 -27.15 2.00
CA GLN A 165 1.84 -26.84 1.44
C GLN A 165 1.54 -27.73 0.23
N GLY A 166 0.25 -28.00 0.01
CA GLY A 166 -0.25 -28.83 -1.10
C GLY A 166 -0.62 -30.26 -0.72
N PHE A 167 -0.68 -30.56 0.58
CA PHE A 167 -1.35 -31.76 1.08
C PHE A 167 -2.83 -31.46 1.33
N ALA A 168 -3.68 -32.47 1.23
CA ALA A 168 -5.11 -32.35 1.46
C ALA A 168 -5.40 -31.93 2.92
N ASP A 169 -6.27 -30.95 3.06
CA ASP A 169 -6.61 -30.28 4.30
C ASP A 169 -8.01 -29.69 4.15
N ASP A 170 -8.95 -30.22 4.94
CA ASP A 170 -10.35 -29.80 4.95
C ASP A 170 -10.64 -28.68 5.97
N GLY A 171 -9.61 -28.16 6.63
CA GLY A 171 -9.70 -27.16 7.69
C GLY A 171 -9.89 -27.75 9.09
N THR A 172 -10.15 -29.06 9.20
CA THR A 172 -10.24 -29.79 10.47
C THR A 172 -9.09 -30.79 10.61
N ALA A 173 -8.87 -31.56 9.55
CA ALA A 173 -7.85 -32.59 9.47
C ALA A 173 -7.04 -32.44 8.18
N ARG A 174 -5.75 -32.69 8.33
CA ARG A 174 -4.80 -32.74 7.23
C ARG A 174 -4.38 -34.18 6.97
N THR A 175 -4.46 -34.62 5.73
CA THR A 175 -4.08 -35.97 5.30
C THR A 175 -2.77 -35.95 4.51
N PRO A 176 -2.06 -37.09 4.37
CA PRO A 176 -0.84 -37.18 3.58
C PRO A 176 -1.10 -37.20 2.07
N ASP A 177 -2.36 -37.07 1.62
CA ASP A 177 -2.70 -37.08 0.21
C ASP A 177 -2.28 -35.76 -0.45
N ILE A 178 -1.74 -35.84 -1.67
CA ILE A 178 -1.35 -34.64 -2.42
C ILE A 178 -2.61 -34.00 -2.98
N ALA A 179 -2.87 -32.74 -2.62
CA ALA A 179 -4.02 -32.01 -3.12
C ALA A 179 -3.79 -31.60 -4.59
N ASP A 180 -4.75 -31.95 -5.45
CA ASP A 180 -4.78 -31.57 -6.86
C ASP A 180 -5.87 -30.52 -7.16
N ARG A 181 -6.75 -30.27 -6.18
CA ARG A 181 -7.85 -29.31 -6.29
C ARG A 181 -8.08 -28.57 -4.98
N ALA A 182 -8.65 -27.38 -5.11
CA ALA A 182 -9.14 -26.56 -4.01
C ALA A 182 -10.62 -26.27 -4.22
N MET A 183 -11.45 -26.53 -3.22
CA MET A 183 -12.81 -26.04 -3.18
C MET A 183 -12.81 -24.66 -2.55
N VAL A 184 -13.43 -23.70 -3.22
CA VAL A 184 -13.57 -22.32 -2.76
C VAL A 184 -15.05 -22.04 -2.58
N VAL A 185 -15.41 -21.53 -1.40
CA VAL A 185 -16.76 -21.10 -1.08
C VAL A 185 -16.80 -19.59 -1.09
N LEU A 186 -17.66 -19.05 -1.95
CA LEU A 186 -17.88 -17.62 -2.09
C LEU A 186 -19.28 -17.28 -1.59
N LEU A 187 -19.38 -16.20 -0.83
CA LEU A 187 -20.64 -15.56 -0.49
C LEU A 187 -20.89 -14.41 -1.46
N ALA A 188 -22.01 -14.46 -2.17
CA ALA A 188 -22.38 -13.46 -3.16
C ALA A 188 -23.71 -12.81 -2.80
N GLY A 189 -23.77 -11.47 -2.83
CA GLY A 189 -25.03 -10.76 -2.64
C GLY A 189 -25.96 -10.95 -3.85
N VAL A 190 -27.25 -11.17 -3.59
CA VAL A 190 -28.25 -11.30 -4.67
C VAL A 190 -28.76 -9.93 -5.11
N PRO A 191 -29.31 -9.07 -4.22
CA PRO A 191 -29.82 -7.77 -4.63
C PRO A 191 -28.68 -6.76 -4.83
N ARG A 192 -27.68 -6.79 -3.94
CA ARG A 192 -26.46 -6.01 -4.04
C ARG A 192 -25.37 -6.86 -4.68
N ARG A 193 -24.71 -6.33 -5.72
CA ARG A 193 -23.60 -7.00 -6.40
C ARG A 193 -22.31 -6.90 -5.60
N TRP A 194 -21.95 -7.96 -4.89
CA TRP A 194 -20.66 -8.14 -4.24
C TRP A 194 -20.36 -9.62 -4.07
N VAL A 195 -19.07 -9.97 -3.94
CA VAL A 195 -18.61 -11.36 -3.75
C VAL A 195 -17.47 -11.33 -2.74
N GLN A 196 -17.50 -12.25 -1.78
CA GLN A 196 -16.47 -12.44 -0.77
C GLN A 196 -16.13 -13.92 -0.63
N PRO A 197 -14.87 -14.34 -0.81
CA PRO A 197 -14.44 -15.67 -0.38
C PRO A 197 -14.58 -15.82 1.14
N ILE A 198 -15.25 -16.88 1.58
CA ILE A 198 -15.51 -17.12 3.00
C ILE A 198 -14.81 -18.37 3.53
N ALA A 199 -14.56 -19.36 2.68
CA ALA A 199 -13.89 -20.58 3.06
C ALA A 199 -13.17 -21.19 1.85
N PHE A 200 -12.16 -22.01 2.13
CA PHE A 200 -11.56 -22.87 1.11
C PHE A 200 -11.05 -24.16 1.74
N THR A 201 -11.11 -25.26 1.02
CA THR A 201 -10.48 -26.54 1.41
C THR A 201 -9.63 -27.04 0.26
N ILE A 202 -8.64 -27.87 0.56
CA ILE A 202 -7.74 -28.44 -0.45
C ILE A 202 -7.78 -29.96 -0.34
N GLY A 203 -7.83 -30.64 -1.47
CA GLY A 203 -8.06 -32.09 -1.49
C GLY A 203 -7.57 -32.75 -2.77
N HIS A 204 -7.53 -34.08 -2.76
CA HIS A 204 -7.28 -34.90 -3.95
C HIS A 204 -8.60 -35.35 -4.62
N VAL A 205 -9.67 -35.42 -3.84
CA VAL A 205 -11.03 -35.80 -4.25
C VAL A 205 -11.94 -34.59 -4.07
N SER A 206 -13.06 -34.56 -4.80
CA SER A 206 -14.09 -33.55 -4.58
C SER A 206 -14.48 -33.48 -3.10
N THR A 207 -14.66 -32.25 -2.61
CA THR A 207 -14.91 -31.99 -1.20
C THR A 207 -16.15 -32.74 -0.72
N PRO A 208 -16.03 -33.60 0.31
CA PRO A 208 -17.16 -34.36 0.82
C PRO A 208 -18.29 -33.44 1.28
N GLY A 209 -19.54 -33.85 1.01
CA GLY A 209 -20.72 -33.07 1.42
C GLY A 209 -20.83 -32.85 2.94
N SER A 210 -20.18 -33.69 3.75
CA SER A 210 -20.05 -33.50 5.20
C SER A 210 -19.23 -32.26 5.55
N VAL A 211 -18.07 -32.10 4.93
CA VAL A 211 -17.21 -30.90 5.10
C VAL A 211 -17.96 -29.66 4.65
N THR A 212 -18.69 -29.74 3.53
CA THR A 212 -19.52 -28.64 3.04
C THR A 212 -20.63 -28.30 4.02
N LYS A 213 -21.23 -29.28 4.69
CA LYS A 213 -22.27 -29.07 5.71
C LYS A 213 -21.70 -28.39 6.96
N ASP A 214 -20.52 -28.81 7.40
CA ASP A 214 -19.84 -28.23 8.57
C ASP A 214 -19.38 -26.79 8.32
N LEU A 215 -19.06 -26.44 7.06
CA LEU A 215 -18.78 -25.06 6.64
C LEU A 215 -20.04 -24.15 6.63
N LEU A 216 -21.25 -24.74 6.70
CA LEU A 216 -22.53 -24.05 6.64
C LEU A 216 -23.32 -24.08 7.95
N ALA A 217 -22.84 -24.84 8.95
CA ALA A 217 -23.44 -24.97 10.27
C ALA A 217 -23.06 -23.78 11.17
#